data_AF-A0A239PAP8-F1
#
_entry.id   AF-A0A239PAP8-F1
#
_cell.length_a   1.000
_cell.length_b   1.000
_cell.length_c   1.000
_cell.angle_alpha   90.00
_cell.angle_beta   90.00
_cell.angle_gamma   90.00
#
_symmetry.space_group_name_H-M   'P 1'
#
loop_
_entity.id
_entity.type
_entity.pdbx_description
1 polymer ?
#
loop_
_entity_poly.entity_id
_entity_poly.type
_entity_poly.pdbx_seq_one_letter_code
_entity_poly.pdbx_strand_id
1 'polypeptide(L)'
;MRRLPRTPAGIAGIVLVTLMVILAIIGPPIWGAGAERIDSTVILQGASAAHPLGTDNLGRDILARVLVAGRLSLTLALLATLIGAAAGVVLGALPSVLPRRAARLVTGTVNALVAFPGLLLAMFTAVVTGLGARGAVLGIGVAIAPGFARLTQTLAASVAGADYVSAARMLGVSRRRIMTSHVLPNIAEPLILNLTQALGGALLGLAGMSFLGLGVQPPSFDWGRLLFDGLGRIYVTPAVALGPAVAVAFAGIGFNLLGDALAHAASRPAVTAGKDVPRAVPGSVEPGLDEPEPDAVLEVRDLTVTFPGGVTPVRGLSLSIAPGEIVGLVGESGSGKSLTALAIGGLVPHPGRVNAGRLRLCGTDLGELPEQERRRLLGTSLAMVFQDPMSSLNPALKVGGQLAEVATVHQGASRTEARTRAVDRLEHVHIPEPDRRARQHPHELSGGMRQRAVIAMGLMGTPRLIIADEPTTALDVTVQRQILRLLREVTDETGAATLFISHDIAVVGELCHRVVVMYAGRVVEELPVGELASGAAHPYTRALIASLPDMDTDRSLPLASIPGRQPSPAEVGGGCAFADRCELATDRCAERPPLIPYGKAHLVACWEAS
;
A
#
# COMPACT_ATOMS: atom_id res chain seq x y z
N MET A 1 -0.27 9.72 -17.85
CA MET A 1 -0.16 11.19 -18.08
C MET A 1 -1.43 11.99 -17.84
N ARG A 2 -2.59 11.43 -17.45
CA ARG A 2 -3.87 12.18 -17.40
C ARG A 2 -4.34 12.70 -16.02
N ARG A 3 -3.53 12.61 -14.96
CA ARG A 3 -3.85 13.23 -13.66
C ARG A 3 -2.59 13.74 -12.96
N LEU A 4 -2.23 14.98 -13.27
CA LEU A 4 -1.46 15.89 -12.40
C LEU A 4 -2.30 17.19 -12.29
N PRO A 5 -2.25 17.93 -11.17
CA PRO A 5 -3.09 17.79 -9.98
C PRO A 5 -4.26 18.80 -9.97
N ARG A 6 -5.36 18.45 -9.30
CA ARG A 6 -6.54 19.32 -9.08
C ARG A 6 -6.37 20.33 -7.93
N THR A 7 -5.21 20.36 -7.27
CA THR A 7 -4.93 21.31 -6.18
C THR A 7 -4.35 22.62 -6.75
N PRO A 8 -4.87 23.80 -6.36
CA PRO A 8 -4.39 25.09 -6.87
C PRO A 8 -2.89 25.33 -6.62
N ALA A 9 -2.36 24.87 -5.48
CA ALA A 9 -0.93 24.95 -5.16
C ALA A 9 -0.05 24.15 -6.13
N GLY A 10 -0.48 22.94 -6.52
CA GLY A 10 0.26 22.11 -7.45
C GLY A 10 0.21 22.60 -8.90
N ILE A 11 -0.91 23.18 -9.33
CA ILE A 11 -1.00 23.87 -10.63
C ILE A 11 -0.05 25.08 -10.63
N ALA A 12 -0.05 25.88 -9.55
CA ALA A 12 0.85 27.02 -9.42
C ALA A 12 2.34 26.59 -9.48
N GLY A 13 2.71 25.52 -8.78
CA GLY A 13 4.07 24.95 -8.84
C GLY A 13 4.48 24.52 -10.25
N ILE A 14 3.62 23.79 -10.96
CA ILE A 14 3.87 23.35 -12.34
C ILE A 14 4.01 24.53 -13.29
N VAL A 15 3.11 25.50 -13.21
CA VAL A 15 3.14 26.70 -14.05
C VAL A 15 4.42 27.49 -13.80
N LEU A 16 4.80 27.69 -12.54
CA LEU A 16 5.98 28.46 -12.17
C LEU A 16 7.26 27.78 -12.66
N VAL A 17 7.43 26.48 -12.41
CA VAL A 17 8.61 25.73 -12.89
C VAL A 17 8.64 25.67 -14.42
N THR A 18 7.49 25.48 -15.08
CA THR A 18 7.41 25.47 -16.55
C THR A 18 7.82 26.83 -17.13
N LEU A 19 7.30 27.92 -16.58
CA LEU A 19 7.67 29.28 -16.98
C LEU A 19 9.17 29.53 -16.81
N MET A 20 9.74 29.11 -15.68
CA MET A 20 11.17 29.24 -15.43
C MET A 20 12.04 28.44 -16.40
N VAL A 21 11.65 27.20 -16.72
CA VAL A 21 12.37 26.38 -17.70
C VAL A 21 12.29 27.01 -19.09
N ILE A 22 11.11 27.51 -19.49
CA ILE A 22 10.94 28.25 -20.74
C ILE A 22 11.85 29.48 -20.77
N LEU A 23 11.85 30.27 -19.69
CA LEU A 23 12.66 31.48 -19.57
C LEU A 23 14.16 31.18 -19.58
N ALA A 24 14.58 30.05 -19.01
CA ALA A 24 15.97 29.62 -19.03
C ALA A 24 16.45 29.15 -20.41
N ILE A 25 15.53 28.63 -21.24
CA ILE A 25 15.83 28.19 -22.61
C ILE A 25 15.81 29.37 -23.58
N ILE A 26 14.76 30.19 -23.52
CA ILE A 26 14.49 31.30 -24.43
C ILE A 26 15.21 32.59 -24.00
N GLY A 27 15.55 32.71 -22.71
CA GLY A 27 16.15 33.90 -22.14
C GLY A 27 17.47 34.33 -22.78
N PRO A 28 18.48 33.43 -22.82
CA PRO A 28 19.78 33.75 -23.41
C PRO A 28 19.75 34.23 -24.88
N PRO A 29 19.00 33.62 -25.82
CA PRO A 29 18.97 34.10 -27.19
C PRO A 29 18.29 35.47 -27.36
N ILE A 30 17.35 35.84 -26.47
CA ILE A 30 16.64 37.14 -26.55
C ILE A 30 17.39 38.25 -25.81
N TRP A 31 17.78 38.01 -24.56
CA TRP A 31 18.34 39.04 -23.67
C TRP A 31 19.86 38.92 -23.45
N GLY A 32 20.53 37.90 -24.00
CA GLY A 32 21.97 37.68 -23.82
C GLY A 32 22.82 38.88 -24.24
N ALA A 33 22.56 39.43 -25.42
CA ALA A 33 23.28 40.60 -25.92
C ALA A 33 23.06 41.84 -25.03
N GLY A 34 21.85 42.03 -24.49
CA GLY A 34 21.52 43.13 -23.58
C GLY A 34 22.12 42.96 -22.18
N ALA A 35 22.24 41.72 -21.70
CA ALA A 35 22.78 41.40 -20.39
C ALA A 35 24.30 41.65 -20.28
N GLU A 36 25.03 41.52 -21.38
CA GLU A 36 26.49 41.71 -21.44
C GLU A 36 26.92 43.10 -21.95
N ARG A 37 26.02 43.82 -22.63
CA ARG A 37 26.29 45.15 -23.20
C ARG A 37 26.64 46.18 -22.14
N ILE A 38 27.89 46.64 -22.17
CA ILE A 38 28.41 47.73 -21.32
C ILE A 38 27.96 49.07 -21.92
N ASP A 39 27.38 49.93 -21.10
CA ASP A 39 26.97 51.29 -21.48
C ASP A 39 27.39 52.29 -20.41
N SER A 40 28.40 53.10 -20.71
CA SER A 40 28.95 54.05 -19.74
C SER A 40 28.02 55.23 -19.42
N THR A 41 26.97 55.44 -20.22
CA THR A 41 26.04 56.59 -20.05
C THR A 41 24.96 56.34 -19.00
N VAL A 42 24.67 55.07 -18.72
CA VAL A 42 23.63 54.63 -17.77
C VAL A 42 24.22 53.85 -16.60
N ILE A 43 25.45 54.15 -16.20
CA ILE A 43 26.11 53.50 -15.05
C ILE A 43 25.31 53.77 -13.78
N LEU A 44 24.94 52.71 -13.06
CA LEU A 44 24.31 52.79 -11.73
C LEU A 44 22.98 53.55 -11.70
N GLN A 45 22.24 53.47 -12.80
CA GLN A 45 20.94 54.08 -12.93
C GLN A 45 19.90 53.30 -12.12
N GLY A 46 19.03 54.02 -11.40
CA GLY A 46 17.86 53.44 -10.75
C GLY A 46 16.81 52.93 -11.74
N ALA A 47 15.70 52.41 -11.22
CA ALA A 47 14.60 51.92 -12.04
C ALA A 47 14.06 53.03 -12.98
N SER A 48 13.97 52.72 -14.27
CA SER A 48 13.43 53.60 -15.30
C SER A 48 12.60 52.80 -16.31
N ALA A 49 11.88 53.48 -17.21
CA ALA A 49 11.08 52.81 -18.24
C ALA A 49 11.94 51.95 -19.20
N ALA A 50 13.20 52.36 -19.44
CA ALA A 50 14.16 51.61 -20.25
C ALA A 50 14.87 50.50 -19.46
N HIS A 51 15.08 50.71 -18.16
CA HIS A 51 15.74 49.78 -17.25
C HIS A 51 14.89 49.51 -16.01
N PRO A 52 13.88 48.61 -16.07
CA PRO A 52 12.90 48.43 -15.00
C PRO A 52 13.49 48.03 -13.64
N LEU A 53 14.64 47.34 -13.64
CA LEU A 53 15.39 46.96 -12.44
C LEU A 53 16.69 47.77 -12.26
N GLY A 54 16.89 48.81 -13.07
CA GLY A 54 18.13 49.60 -13.11
C GLY A 54 19.29 48.90 -13.79
N THR A 55 20.48 49.48 -13.64
CA THR A 55 21.72 49.02 -14.27
C THR A 55 22.83 48.76 -13.24
N ASP A 56 23.79 47.91 -13.60
CA ASP A 56 24.97 47.62 -12.76
C ASP A 56 26.07 48.70 -12.86
N ASN A 57 27.21 48.44 -12.21
CA ASN A 57 28.38 49.32 -12.21
C ASN A 57 29.08 49.43 -13.58
N LEU A 58 28.65 48.66 -14.57
CA LEU A 58 29.08 48.70 -15.96
C LEU A 58 27.95 49.18 -16.89
N GLY A 59 26.84 49.65 -16.33
CA GLY A 59 25.67 50.11 -17.08
C GLY A 59 24.89 49.00 -17.78
N ARG A 60 25.09 47.73 -17.37
CA ARG A 60 24.36 46.59 -17.94
C ARG A 60 22.99 46.45 -17.29
N ASP A 61 21.99 46.09 -18.09
CA ASP A 61 20.60 45.97 -17.64
C ASP A 61 20.41 44.80 -16.66
N ILE A 62 19.94 45.09 -15.45
CA ILE A 62 19.78 44.08 -14.39
C ILE A 62 18.66 43.08 -14.70
N LEU A 63 17.57 43.51 -15.35
CA LEU A 63 16.48 42.62 -15.73
C LEU A 63 16.96 41.60 -16.75
N ALA A 64 17.62 42.04 -17.81
CA ALA A 64 18.23 41.17 -18.81
C ALA A 64 19.20 40.17 -18.16
N ARG A 65 20.02 40.63 -17.21
CA ARG A 65 20.94 39.75 -16.47
C ARG A 65 20.22 38.73 -15.60
N VAL A 66 19.16 39.11 -14.89
CA VAL A 66 18.35 38.17 -14.07
C VAL A 66 17.70 37.10 -14.96
N LEU A 67 17.16 37.49 -16.12
CA LEU A 67 16.53 36.56 -17.06
C LEU A 67 17.55 35.57 -17.65
N VAL A 68 18.73 36.04 -18.02
CA VAL A 68 19.82 35.21 -18.59
C VAL A 68 20.46 34.31 -17.54
N ALA A 69 20.66 34.82 -16.32
CA ALA A 69 21.25 34.09 -15.19
C ALA A 69 20.46 32.81 -14.83
N GLY A 70 19.15 32.81 -15.07
CA GLY A 70 18.28 31.67 -14.76
C GLY A 70 18.73 30.37 -15.42
N ARG A 71 19.31 30.42 -16.63
CA ARG A 71 19.86 29.22 -17.28
C ARG A 71 21.00 28.61 -16.48
N LEU A 72 21.98 29.42 -16.09
CA LEU A 72 23.14 28.94 -15.35
C LEU A 72 22.75 28.48 -13.94
N SER A 73 21.88 29.23 -13.25
CA SER A 73 21.40 28.86 -11.91
C SER A 73 20.66 27.52 -11.91
N LEU A 74 19.74 27.29 -12.86
CA LEU A 74 18.98 26.04 -12.95
C LEU A 74 19.84 24.85 -13.38
N THR A 75 20.79 25.03 -14.31
CA THR A 75 21.66 23.93 -14.75
C THR A 75 22.61 23.48 -13.65
N LEU A 76 23.21 24.42 -12.90
CA LEU A 76 24.07 24.09 -11.77
C LEU A 76 23.29 23.39 -10.66
N ALA A 77 22.07 23.84 -10.35
CA ALA A 77 21.20 23.21 -9.36
C ALA A 77 20.82 21.77 -9.75
N LEU A 78 20.43 21.57 -11.03
CA LEU A 78 20.11 20.24 -11.54
C LEU A 78 21.32 19.31 -11.49
N LEU A 79 22.49 19.78 -11.91
CA LEU A 79 23.72 18.99 -11.92
C LEU A 79 24.12 18.59 -10.49
N ALA A 80 24.10 19.53 -9.53
CA ALA A 80 24.43 19.26 -8.14
C ALA A 80 23.47 18.24 -7.51
N THR A 81 22.17 18.38 -7.79
CA THR A 81 21.13 17.48 -7.29
C THR A 81 21.28 16.07 -7.86
N LEU A 82 21.54 15.93 -9.17
CA LEU A 82 21.74 14.63 -9.80
C LEU A 82 22.99 13.94 -9.28
N ILE A 83 24.11 14.67 -9.11
CA ILE A 83 25.34 14.13 -8.52
C ILE A 83 25.08 13.66 -7.09
N GLY A 84 24.45 14.50 -6.26
CA GLY A 84 24.15 14.18 -4.87
C GLY A 84 23.20 12.99 -4.73
N ALA A 85 22.12 12.96 -5.51
CA ALA A 85 21.16 11.86 -5.50
C ALA A 85 21.79 10.55 -5.99
N ALA A 86 22.56 10.57 -7.09
CA ALA A 86 23.23 9.37 -7.60
C ALA A 86 24.26 8.83 -6.60
N ALA A 87 25.12 9.69 -6.06
CA ALA A 87 26.09 9.31 -5.03
C ALA A 87 25.39 8.80 -3.76
N GLY A 88 24.34 9.48 -3.32
CA GLY A 88 23.55 9.10 -2.15
C GLY A 88 22.85 7.75 -2.31
N VAL A 89 22.17 7.51 -3.43
CA VAL A 89 21.52 6.22 -3.72
C VAL A 89 22.53 5.08 -3.76
N VAL A 90 23.70 5.28 -4.38
CA VAL A 90 24.77 4.28 -4.39
C VAL A 90 25.30 4.01 -2.99
N LEU A 91 25.61 5.06 -2.22
CA LEU A 91 26.09 4.94 -0.83
C LEU A 91 25.05 4.30 0.08
N GLY A 92 23.77 4.58 -0.14
CA GLY A 92 22.68 4.08 0.67
C GLY A 92 22.27 2.64 0.35
N ALA A 93 22.47 2.19 -0.89
CA ALA A 93 22.25 0.80 -1.30
C ALA A 93 23.42 -0.13 -0.90
N LEU A 94 24.62 0.42 -0.71
CA LEU A 94 25.85 -0.33 -0.42
C LEU A 94 25.76 -1.25 0.82
N PRO A 95 25.19 -0.82 1.97
CA PRO A 95 25.05 -1.66 3.16
C PRO A 95 24.28 -2.97 2.93
N SER A 96 23.33 -2.99 1.98
CA SER A 96 22.54 -4.19 1.67
C SER A 96 23.33 -5.24 0.88
N VAL A 97 24.40 -4.83 0.21
CA VAL A 97 25.22 -5.71 -0.64
C VAL A 97 26.54 -6.10 0.05
N LEU A 98 27.06 -5.26 0.94
CA LEU A 98 28.34 -5.45 1.62
C LEU A 98 28.28 -6.44 2.81
N PRO A 99 29.44 -6.96 3.25
CA PRO A 99 29.57 -7.72 4.49
C PRO A 99 29.23 -6.90 5.74
N ARG A 100 28.77 -7.55 6.81
CA ARG A 100 28.27 -6.90 8.05
C ARG A 100 29.20 -5.84 8.67
N ARG A 101 30.53 -6.01 8.58
CA ARG A 101 31.50 -5.03 9.10
C ARG A 101 31.57 -3.78 8.23
N ALA A 102 31.68 -3.96 6.91
CA ALA A 102 31.72 -2.86 5.96
C ALA A 102 30.38 -2.10 5.89
N ALA A 103 29.25 -2.82 5.94
CA ALA A 103 27.92 -2.21 5.99
C ALA A 103 27.73 -1.29 7.21
N ARG A 104 28.21 -1.71 8.39
CA ARG A 104 28.19 -0.89 9.61
C ARG A 104 29.06 0.36 9.48
N LEU A 105 30.25 0.23 8.89
CA LEU A 105 31.13 1.38 8.66
C LEU A 105 30.47 2.40 7.73
N VAL A 106 29.91 1.96 6.60
CA VAL A 106 29.20 2.84 5.65
C VAL A 106 28.01 3.53 6.32
N THR A 107 27.18 2.79 7.07
CA THR A 107 26.03 3.35 7.78
C THR A 107 26.46 4.38 8.83
N GLY A 108 27.53 4.08 9.58
CA GLY A 108 28.11 5.01 10.56
C GLY A 108 28.62 6.29 9.90
N THR A 109 29.35 6.18 8.79
CA THR A 109 29.84 7.35 8.04
C THR A 109 28.69 8.20 7.50
N VAL A 110 27.65 7.58 6.93
CA VAL A 110 26.46 8.31 6.45
C VAL A 110 25.76 9.05 7.60
N ASN A 111 25.56 8.38 8.74
CA ASN A 111 24.93 9.02 9.90
C ASN A 111 25.77 10.18 10.46
N ALA A 112 27.10 10.05 10.49
CA ALA A 112 27.99 11.13 10.89
C ALA A 112 27.93 12.32 9.92
N LEU A 113 27.89 12.07 8.60
CA LEU A 113 27.78 13.12 7.59
C LEU A 113 26.43 13.84 7.65
N VAL A 114 25.33 13.14 7.94
CA VAL A 114 24.00 13.76 8.11
C VAL A 114 23.93 14.66 9.34
N ALA A 115 24.73 14.39 10.38
CA ALA A 115 24.80 15.23 11.57
C ALA A 115 25.53 16.57 11.31
N PHE A 116 26.32 16.66 10.23
CA PHE A 116 27.07 17.86 9.89
C PHE A 116 26.21 18.85 9.09
N PRO A 117 26.26 20.17 9.38
CA PRO A 117 25.50 21.15 8.61
C PRO A 117 25.85 21.15 7.12
N GLY A 118 24.86 20.89 6.26
CA GLY A 118 25.09 20.70 4.81
C GLY A 118 25.75 21.89 4.11
N LEU A 119 25.43 23.13 4.52
CA LEU A 119 26.06 24.32 3.95
C LEU A 119 27.56 24.40 4.27
N LEU A 120 27.96 24.04 5.50
CA LEU A 120 29.37 24.02 5.89
C LEU A 120 30.13 22.94 5.11
N LEU A 121 29.52 21.78 4.91
CA LEU A 121 30.09 20.71 4.09
C LEU A 121 30.27 21.18 2.65
N ALA A 122 29.26 21.86 2.09
CA ALA A 122 29.33 22.42 0.75
C ALA A 122 30.44 23.46 0.61
N MET A 123 30.55 24.40 1.56
CA MET A 123 31.61 25.42 1.57
C MET A 123 33.01 24.79 1.67
N PHE A 124 33.20 23.86 2.60
CA PHE A 124 34.46 23.14 2.76
C PHE A 124 34.86 22.42 1.47
N THR A 125 33.94 21.65 0.88
CA THR A 125 34.19 20.93 -0.36
C THR A 125 34.44 21.89 -1.53
N ALA A 126 33.72 23.01 -1.62
CA ALA A 126 33.94 24.00 -2.68
C ALA A 126 35.33 24.65 -2.59
N VAL A 127 35.80 24.96 -1.39
CA VAL A 127 37.16 25.49 -1.17
C VAL A 127 38.22 24.46 -1.57
N VAL A 128 38.03 23.18 -1.19
CA VAL A 128 38.98 22.10 -1.51
C VAL A 128 39.01 21.78 -3.01
N THR A 129 37.85 21.79 -3.68
CA THR A 129 37.74 21.42 -5.11
C THR A 129 37.98 22.60 -6.07
N GLY A 130 38.11 23.82 -5.53
CA GLY A 130 38.40 25.05 -6.26
C GLY A 130 37.17 25.96 -6.39
N LEU A 131 37.36 27.25 -6.09
CA LEU A 131 36.30 28.26 -6.18
C LEU A 131 35.75 28.39 -7.61
N GLY A 132 34.45 28.65 -7.74
CA GLY A 132 33.78 28.74 -9.03
C GLY A 132 32.58 27.79 -9.16
N ALA A 133 31.94 27.80 -10.32
CA ALA A 133 30.75 26.99 -10.60
C ALA A 133 30.96 25.48 -10.37
N ARG A 134 32.15 24.96 -10.72
CA ARG A 134 32.47 23.53 -10.57
C ARG A 134 32.58 23.12 -9.10
N GLY A 135 33.34 23.85 -8.30
CA GLY A 135 33.47 23.56 -6.86
C GLY A 135 32.15 23.74 -6.12
N ALA A 136 31.36 24.74 -6.52
CA ALA A 136 30.02 24.96 -5.97
C ALA A 136 29.08 23.77 -6.23
N VAL A 137 29.04 23.25 -7.46
CA VAL A 137 28.24 22.07 -7.80
C VAL A 137 28.69 20.84 -7.02
N LEU A 138 30.00 20.58 -6.97
CA LEU A 138 30.53 19.42 -6.25
C LEU A 138 30.27 19.54 -4.76
N GLY A 139 30.43 20.73 -4.18
CA GLY A 139 30.15 20.98 -2.77
C GLY A 139 28.68 20.73 -2.40
N ILE A 140 27.75 21.26 -3.18
CA ILE A 140 26.32 21.05 -2.94
C ILE A 140 25.93 19.59 -3.21
N GLY A 141 26.49 18.95 -4.24
CA GLY A 141 26.28 17.52 -4.49
C GLY A 141 26.73 16.64 -3.31
N VAL A 142 27.92 16.91 -2.76
CA VAL A 142 28.43 16.23 -1.56
C VAL A 142 27.57 16.52 -0.34
N ALA A 143 27.03 17.72 -0.20
CA ALA A 143 26.12 18.07 0.89
C ALA A 143 24.75 17.37 0.80
N ILE A 144 24.25 17.09 -0.41
CA ILE A 144 22.98 16.42 -0.65
C ILE A 144 23.08 14.90 -0.48
N ALA A 145 24.23 14.30 -0.84
CA ALA A 145 24.42 12.86 -0.87
C ALA A 145 24.09 12.11 0.45
N PRO A 146 24.48 12.59 1.65
CA PRO A 146 24.17 11.92 2.91
C PRO A 146 22.66 11.78 3.18
N GLY A 147 21.87 12.80 2.83
CA GLY A 147 20.41 12.77 2.97
C GLY A 147 19.77 11.67 2.10
N PHE A 148 20.16 11.60 0.83
CA PHE A 148 19.72 10.52 -0.07
C PHE A 148 20.22 9.14 0.36
N ALA A 149 21.45 9.03 0.88
CA ALA A 149 21.98 7.78 1.38
C ALA A 149 21.16 7.25 2.56
N ARG A 150 20.83 8.12 3.53
CA ARG A 150 20.00 7.75 4.69
C ARG A 150 18.58 7.35 4.27
N LEU A 151 17.97 8.08 3.35
CA LEU A 151 16.64 7.77 2.84
C LEU A 151 16.62 6.43 2.10
N THR A 152 17.61 6.19 1.22
CA THR A 152 17.77 4.92 0.51
C THR A 152 18.00 3.76 1.48
N GLN A 153 18.82 3.92 2.52
CA GLN A 153 19.04 2.90 3.56
C GLN A 153 17.74 2.52 4.27
N THR A 154 16.96 3.53 4.65
CA THR A 154 15.70 3.35 5.39
C THR A 154 14.68 2.60 4.53
N LEU A 155 14.49 3.05 3.28
CA LEU A 155 13.55 2.43 2.36
C LEU A 155 14.02 1.02 1.95
N ALA A 156 15.31 0.84 1.66
CA ALA A 156 15.86 -0.47 1.32
C ALA A 156 15.72 -1.47 2.47
N ALA A 157 15.86 -1.04 3.73
CA ALA A 157 15.63 -1.89 4.90
C ALA A 157 14.17 -2.34 5.02
N SER A 158 13.21 -1.44 4.77
CA SER A 158 11.78 -1.78 4.79
C SER A 158 11.41 -2.84 3.73
N VAL A 159 11.97 -2.71 2.52
CA VAL A 159 11.72 -3.65 1.42
C VAL A 159 12.51 -4.97 1.60
N ALA A 160 13.70 -4.92 2.21
CA ALA A 160 14.52 -6.09 2.44
C ALA A 160 13.92 -7.10 3.44
N GLY A 161 12.91 -6.70 4.21
CA GLY A 161 12.13 -7.57 5.10
C GLY A 161 10.97 -8.29 4.42
N ALA A 162 10.67 -8.00 3.15
CA ALA A 162 9.54 -8.61 2.46
C ALA A 162 9.81 -10.08 2.07
N ASP A 163 8.76 -10.90 2.13
CA ASP A 163 8.83 -12.35 1.91
C ASP A 163 9.41 -12.73 0.54
N TYR A 164 9.13 -11.94 -0.49
CA TYR A 164 9.68 -12.19 -1.82
C TYR A 164 11.19 -11.94 -1.93
N VAL A 165 11.74 -11.01 -1.12
CA VAL A 165 13.18 -10.80 -1.04
C VAL A 165 13.83 -11.97 -0.32
N SER A 166 13.18 -12.51 0.71
CA SER A 166 13.59 -13.72 1.41
C SER A 166 13.56 -14.95 0.48
N ALA A 167 12.49 -15.11 -0.30
CA ALA A 167 12.37 -16.16 -1.31
C ALA A 167 13.47 -16.06 -2.39
N ALA A 168 13.75 -14.86 -2.91
CA ALA A 168 14.83 -14.64 -3.87
C ALA A 168 16.22 -15.00 -3.30
N ARG A 169 16.46 -14.76 -2.00
CA ARG A 169 17.70 -15.21 -1.33
C ARG A 169 17.78 -16.72 -1.21
N MET A 170 16.67 -17.40 -0.88
CA MET A 170 16.61 -18.86 -0.80
C MET A 170 16.87 -19.52 -2.17
N LEU A 171 16.45 -18.88 -3.25
CA LEU A 171 16.73 -19.28 -4.63
C LEU A 171 18.16 -18.95 -5.11
N GLY A 172 19.05 -18.48 -4.23
CA GLY A 172 20.45 -18.22 -4.54
C GLY A 172 20.70 -16.96 -5.38
N VAL A 173 19.72 -16.06 -5.52
CA VAL A 173 19.89 -14.82 -6.29
C VAL A 173 20.92 -13.92 -5.61
N SER A 174 21.87 -13.39 -6.39
CA SER A 174 22.95 -12.56 -5.86
C SER A 174 22.42 -11.26 -5.23
N ARG A 175 23.05 -10.83 -4.13
CA ARG A 175 22.65 -9.60 -3.40
C ARG A 175 22.60 -8.35 -4.29
N ARG A 176 23.51 -8.27 -5.28
CA ARG A 176 23.53 -7.18 -6.27
C ARG A 176 22.28 -7.20 -7.14
N ARG A 177 21.89 -8.37 -7.64
CA ARG A 177 20.70 -8.53 -8.47
C ARG A 177 19.42 -8.28 -7.67
N ILE A 178 19.38 -8.70 -6.41
CA ILE A 178 18.26 -8.37 -5.51
C ILE A 178 18.14 -6.86 -5.33
N MET A 179 19.26 -6.17 -5.07
CA MET A 179 19.24 -4.72 -4.92
C MET A 179 18.76 -4.01 -6.19
N THR A 180 19.30 -4.36 -7.36
CA THR A 180 18.98 -3.65 -8.62
C THR A 180 17.64 -4.04 -9.23
N SER A 181 17.20 -5.30 -9.07
CA SER A 181 16.00 -5.82 -9.73
C SER A 181 14.77 -5.86 -8.80
N HIS A 182 14.96 -5.85 -7.48
CA HIS A 182 13.86 -6.03 -6.51
C HIS A 182 13.74 -4.94 -5.46
N VAL A 183 14.83 -4.25 -5.08
CA VAL A 183 14.77 -3.21 -4.03
C VAL A 183 14.69 -1.81 -4.64
N LEU A 184 15.65 -1.41 -5.47
CA LEU A 184 15.70 -0.08 -6.08
C LEU A 184 14.43 0.31 -6.84
N PRO A 185 13.83 -0.55 -7.69
CA PRO A 185 12.59 -0.21 -8.39
C PRO A 185 11.40 0.06 -7.44
N ASN A 186 11.34 -0.63 -6.30
CA ASN A 186 10.25 -0.47 -5.33
C ASN A 186 10.40 0.76 -4.43
N ILE A 187 11.59 1.37 -4.39
CA ILE A 187 11.85 2.59 -3.61
C ILE A 187 12.08 3.82 -4.51
N ALA A 188 11.98 3.65 -5.83
CA ALA A 188 12.25 4.70 -6.82
C ALA A 188 11.27 5.86 -6.72
N GLU A 189 9.99 5.60 -6.43
CA GLU A 189 8.96 6.64 -6.34
C GLU A 189 9.27 7.67 -5.23
N PRO A 190 9.49 7.27 -3.95
CA PRO A 190 9.94 8.20 -2.91
C PRO A 190 11.25 8.94 -3.24
N LEU A 191 12.20 8.27 -3.91
CA LEU A 191 13.47 8.88 -4.31
C LEU A 191 13.29 9.97 -5.36
N ILE A 192 12.41 9.74 -6.35
CA ILE A 192 12.08 10.72 -7.40
C ILE A 192 11.35 11.93 -6.80
N LEU A 193 10.44 11.70 -5.85
CA LEU A 193 9.77 12.78 -5.14
C LEU A 193 10.78 13.65 -4.40
N ASN A 194 11.68 13.04 -3.62
CA ASN A 194 12.70 13.77 -2.88
C ASN A 194 13.70 14.53 -3.79
N LEU A 195 13.91 14.07 -5.03
CA LEU A 195 14.76 14.76 -6.01
C LEU A 195 14.26 16.18 -6.32
N THR A 196 12.94 16.38 -6.38
CA THR A 196 12.37 17.69 -6.68
C THR A 196 12.54 18.68 -5.52
N GLN A 197 12.37 18.20 -4.28
CA GLN A 197 12.63 19.01 -3.08
C GLN A 197 14.13 19.34 -2.95
N ALA A 198 15.00 18.37 -3.22
CA ALA A 198 16.44 18.57 -3.21
C ALA A 198 16.89 19.59 -4.27
N LEU A 199 16.22 19.64 -5.42
CA LEU A 199 16.52 20.62 -6.48
C LEU A 199 16.27 22.07 -6.02
N GLY A 200 15.17 22.31 -5.31
CA GLY A 200 14.89 23.61 -4.69
C GLY A 200 15.95 24.00 -3.66
N GLY A 201 16.33 23.06 -2.79
CA GLY A 201 17.40 23.26 -1.80
C GLY A 201 18.78 23.51 -2.43
N ALA A 202 19.12 22.77 -3.50
CA ALA A 202 20.37 22.94 -4.24
C ALA A 202 20.48 24.32 -4.87
N LEU A 203 19.38 24.82 -5.44
CA LEU A 203 19.32 26.15 -6.01
C LEU A 203 19.56 27.25 -4.97
N LEU A 204 18.91 27.15 -3.81
CA LEU A 204 19.11 28.09 -2.71
C LEU A 204 20.55 28.02 -2.16
N GLY A 205 21.09 26.81 -2.01
CA GLY A 205 22.46 26.59 -1.54
C GLY A 205 23.51 27.14 -2.50
N LEU A 206 23.33 26.96 -3.82
CA LEU A 206 24.21 27.54 -4.84
C LEU A 206 24.12 29.07 -4.86
N ALA A 207 22.90 29.63 -4.79
CA ALA A 207 22.72 31.07 -4.70
C ALA A 207 23.41 31.64 -3.43
N GLY A 208 23.29 30.95 -2.29
CA GLY A 208 23.97 31.31 -1.05
C GLY A 208 25.50 31.24 -1.17
N MET A 209 26.05 30.21 -1.82
CA MET A 209 27.50 30.12 -2.02
C MET A 209 28.04 31.15 -3.00
N SER A 210 27.35 31.43 -4.10
CA SER A 210 27.70 32.53 -5.01
C SER A 210 27.58 33.89 -4.31
N PHE A 211 26.59 34.04 -3.42
CA PHE A 211 26.47 35.22 -2.57
C PHE A 211 27.64 35.39 -1.60
N LEU A 212 28.14 34.29 -1.02
CA LEU A 212 29.33 34.28 -0.16
C LEU A 212 30.65 34.39 -0.93
N GLY A 213 30.60 34.55 -2.26
CA GLY A 213 31.79 34.65 -3.12
C GLY A 213 32.50 33.33 -3.39
N LEU A 214 31.93 32.19 -2.99
CA LEU A 214 32.48 30.84 -3.20
C LEU A 214 31.95 30.17 -4.48
N GLY A 215 30.86 30.68 -5.02
CA GLY A 215 30.18 30.17 -6.21
C GLY A 215 30.69 30.76 -7.52
N VAL A 216 29.77 31.12 -8.42
CA VAL A 216 30.06 31.59 -9.78
C VAL A 216 30.91 32.87 -9.76
N GLN A 217 31.95 32.92 -10.59
CA GLN A 217 32.92 34.03 -10.65
C GLN A 217 32.81 34.80 -11.98
N PRO A 218 33.13 36.11 -12.00
CA PRO A 218 33.22 36.89 -13.24
C PRO A 218 34.18 36.25 -14.27
N PRO A 219 33.87 36.29 -15.58
CA PRO A 219 32.81 37.07 -16.23
C PRO A 219 31.41 36.43 -16.15
N SER A 220 31.31 35.15 -15.73
CA SER A 220 30.02 34.47 -15.58
C SER A 220 29.22 35.00 -14.39
N PHE A 221 27.90 34.91 -14.46
CA PHE A 221 27.00 35.39 -13.42
C PHE A 221 25.79 34.46 -13.26
N ASP A 222 25.39 34.26 -12.00
CA ASP A 222 24.18 33.55 -11.59
C ASP A 222 23.37 34.45 -10.64
N TRP A 223 22.18 34.02 -10.22
CA TRP A 223 21.36 34.85 -9.33
C TRP A 223 22.04 35.19 -8.00
N GLY A 224 22.82 34.28 -7.42
CA GLY A 224 23.54 34.53 -6.17
C GLY A 224 24.64 35.59 -6.33
N ARG A 225 25.37 35.56 -7.44
CA ARG A 225 26.38 36.57 -7.76
C ARG A 225 25.76 37.94 -8.02
N LEU A 226 24.66 37.99 -8.77
CA LEU A 226 23.93 39.25 -9.00
C LEU A 226 23.42 39.86 -7.69
N LEU A 227 22.98 39.01 -6.75
CA LEU A 227 22.53 39.45 -5.43
C LEU A 227 23.70 40.01 -4.59
N PHE A 228 24.87 39.38 -4.65
CA PHE A 228 26.09 39.90 -4.02
C PHE A 228 26.48 41.27 -4.58
N ASP A 229 26.50 41.40 -5.91
CA ASP A 229 26.85 42.66 -6.58
C ASP A 229 25.85 43.79 -6.26
N GLY A 230 24.57 43.46 -6.08
CA GLY A 230 23.52 44.42 -5.71
C GLY A 230 23.48 44.83 -4.23
N LEU A 231 24.03 44.03 -3.32
CA LEU A 231 23.93 44.25 -1.87
C LEU A 231 24.54 45.58 -1.42
N GLY A 232 25.66 45.98 -2.02
CA GLY A 232 26.35 47.23 -1.69
C GLY A 232 25.50 48.50 -1.94
N ARG A 233 24.37 48.37 -2.64
CA ARG A 233 23.49 49.48 -3.03
C ARG A 233 22.05 49.31 -2.55
N ILE A 234 21.81 48.35 -1.67
CA ILE A 234 20.45 48.03 -1.22
C ILE A 234 19.71 49.25 -0.62
N TYR A 235 20.44 50.15 0.04
CA TYR A 235 19.88 51.37 0.63
C TYR A 235 19.61 52.50 -0.37
N VAL A 236 20.19 52.44 -1.58
CA VAL A 236 20.09 53.52 -2.59
C VAL A 236 19.21 53.11 -3.76
N THR A 237 19.41 51.89 -4.27
CA THR A 237 18.66 51.32 -5.40
C THR A 237 18.29 49.88 -5.08
N PRO A 238 17.28 49.64 -4.21
CA PRO A 238 16.93 48.29 -3.76
C PRO A 238 16.49 47.37 -4.91
N ALA A 239 15.93 47.93 -5.99
CA ALA A 239 15.48 47.19 -7.16
C ALA A 239 16.56 46.26 -7.76
N VAL A 240 17.83 46.68 -7.72
CA VAL A 240 18.96 45.92 -8.27
C VAL A 240 19.20 44.61 -7.51
N ALA A 241 19.03 44.62 -6.18
CA ALA A 241 19.16 43.43 -5.34
C ALA A 241 17.86 42.60 -5.28
N LEU A 242 16.70 43.27 -5.35
CA LEU A 242 15.39 42.64 -5.29
C LEU A 242 15.13 41.73 -6.50
N GLY A 243 15.56 42.11 -7.71
CA GLY A 243 15.36 41.30 -8.92
C GLY A 243 15.89 39.86 -8.79
N PRO A 244 17.20 39.66 -8.56
CA PRO A 244 17.78 38.35 -8.33
C PRO A 244 17.18 37.62 -7.11
N ALA A 245 16.88 38.34 -6.03
CA ALA A 245 16.29 37.75 -4.81
C ALA A 245 14.90 37.16 -5.07
N VAL A 246 14.06 37.90 -5.81
CA VAL A 246 12.73 37.46 -6.23
C VAL A 246 12.82 36.24 -7.13
N ALA A 247 13.78 36.21 -8.07
CA ALA A 247 14.01 35.05 -8.93
C ALA A 247 14.38 33.79 -8.13
N VAL A 248 15.28 33.91 -7.15
CA VAL A 248 15.65 32.79 -6.25
C VAL A 248 14.46 32.34 -5.39
N ALA A 249 13.68 33.27 -4.86
CA ALA A 249 12.51 32.96 -4.03
C ALA A 249 11.43 32.22 -4.84
N PHE A 250 11.07 32.72 -6.03
CA PHE A 250 10.11 32.04 -6.91
C PHE A 250 10.63 30.66 -7.34
N ALA A 251 11.92 30.54 -7.64
CA ALA A 251 12.54 29.26 -7.96
C ALA A 251 12.37 28.24 -6.83
N GLY A 252 12.76 28.61 -5.60
CA GLY A 252 12.67 27.74 -4.44
C GLY A 252 11.22 27.33 -4.13
N ILE A 253 10.29 28.29 -4.18
CA ILE A 253 8.85 28.04 -3.97
C ILE A 253 8.31 27.12 -5.06
N GLY A 254 8.65 27.35 -6.33
CA GLY A 254 8.19 26.55 -7.47
C GLY A 254 8.59 25.08 -7.36
N PHE A 255 9.85 24.80 -7.05
CA PHE A 255 10.34 23.43 -6.90
C PHE A 255 9.77 22.74 -5.66
N ASN A 256 9.59 23.44 -4.54
CA ASN A 256 8.94 22.87 -3.35
C ASN A 256 7.46 22.55 -3.61
N LEU A 257 6.70 23.48 -4.21
CA LEU A 257 5.30 23.26 -4.56
C LEU A 257 5.13 22.13 -5.58
N LEU A 258 6.05 22.02 -6.55
CA LEU A 258 6.06 20.92 -7.50
C LEU A 258 6.32 19.57 -6.79
N GLY A 259 7.24 19.54 -5.83
CA GLY A 259 7.51 18.36 -5.01
C GLY A 259 6.30 17.92 -4.19
N ASP A 260 5.65 18.87 -3.51
CA ASP A 260 4.41 18.60 -2.77
C ASP A 260 3.29 18.11 -3.69
N ALA A 261 3.12 18.71 -4.87
CA ALA A 261 2.12 18.30 -5.84
C ALA A 261 2.33 16.87 -6.35
N LEU A 262 3.59 16.49 -6.58
CA LEU A 262 3.96 15.13 -6.94
C LEU A 262 3.75 14.16 -5.77
N ALA A 263 4.05 14.58 -4.54
CA ALA A 263 3.81 13.78 -3.33
C ALA A 263 2.31 13.56 -3.06
N HIS A 264 1.48 14.57 -3.31
CA HIS A 264 0.01 14.48 -3.21
C HIS A 264 -0.61 13.71 -4.38
N ALA A 265 -0.01 13.73 -5.57
CA ALA A 265 -0.46 12.89 -6.68
C ALA A 265 -0.16 11.40 -6.43
N ALA A 266 0.90 11.11 -5.69
CA ALA A 266 1.23 9.76 -5.20
C ALA A 266 0.31 9.34 -4.02
N SER A 267 -0.20 10.30 -3.25
CA SER A 267 -1.10 10.07 -2.11
C SER A 267 -2.58 10.12 -2.53
N ARG A 268 -3.28 8.98 -2.57
CA ARG A 268 -4.71 8.93 -3.00
C ARG A 268 -5.65 9.66 -2.01
N PRO A 269 -6.48 10.62 -2.46
CA PRO A 269 -7.61 11.14 -1.68
C PRO A 269 -8.89 10.29 -1.88
N ALA A 270 -9.72 10.25 -0.85
CA ALA A 270 -10.93 9.45 -0.77
C ALA A 270 -12.22 10.18 -1.25
N VAL A 271 -13.20 9.38 -1.67
CA VAL A 271 -14.67 9.60 -1.68
C VAL A 271 -15.34 10.38 -2.84
N THR A 272 -16.34 9.74 -3.46
CA THR A 272 -17.78 10.10 -3.35
C THR A 272 -18.66 8.93 -3.78
N ALA A 273 -19.55 8.51 -2.88
CA ALA A 273 -20.47 7.40 -3.00
C ALA A 273 -21.88 7.89 -3.36
N GLY A 274 -22.67 7.01 -3.98
CA GLY A 274 -24.14 7.02 -3.88
C GLY A 274 -24.89 6.75 -5.18
N LYS A 275 -25.49 5.56 -5.30
CA LYS A 275 -26.97 5.36 -5.30
C LYS A 275 -27.36 3.88 -5.45
N ASP A 276 -28.51 3.59 -4.86
CA ASP A 276 -29.10 2.31 -4.47
C ASP A 276 -29.45 1.34 -5.61
N VAL A 277 -29.49 0.05 -5.27
CA VAL A 277 -30.32 -0.98 -5.93
C VAL A 277 -30.89 -1.91 -4.85
N PRO A 278 -32.21 -2.19 -4.82
CA PRO A 278 -32.81 -3.14 -3.87
C PRO A 278 -32.56 -4.58 -4.30
N ARG A 279 -32.34 -5.49 -3.33
CA ARG A 279 -32.14 -6.93 -3.58
C ARG A 279 -33.35 -7.74 -3.16
N ALA A 280 -33.82 -8.60 -4.05
CA ALA A 280 -34.85 -9.61 -3.79
C ALA A 280 -34.24 -10.83 -3.09
N VAL A 281 -35.00 -11.41 -2.15
CA VAL A 281 -34.66 -12.63 -1.41
C VAL A 281 -35.49 -13.79 -1.97
N PRO A 282 -34.88 -14.93 -2.36
CA PRO A 282 -35.60 -16.19 -2.49
C PRO A 282 -35.40 -17.07 -1.24
N GLY A 283 -36.53 -17.56 -0.70
CA GLY A 283 -36.73 -18.91 -0.15
C GLY A 283 -35.86 -19.38 1.03
N SER A 284 -36.44 -19.33 2.23
CA SER A 284 -35.95 -19.97 3.46
C SER A 284 -35.96 -21.51 3.39
N VAL A 285 -34.84 -22.15 3.74
CA VAL A 285 -34.74 -23.59 4.05
C VAL A 285 -34.42 -23.74 5.55
N GLU A 286 -35.12 -24.66 6.23
CA GLU A 286 -35.01 -24.92 7.66
C GLU A 286 -33.79 -25.80 7.99
N PRO A 287 -32.95 -25.46 9.00
CA PRO A 287 -31.89 -26.34 9.50
C PRO A 287 -32.34 -27.13 10.73
N GLY A 288 -32.40 -28.46 10.59
CA GLY A 288 -32.38 -29.43 11.68
C GLY A 288 -30.99 -30.05 11.80
N LEU A 289 -30.42 -30.12 13.01
CA LEU A 289 -29.02 -30.48 13.25
C LEU A 289 -28.67 -31.98 13.14
N ASP A 290 -29.65 -32.87 12.94
CA ASP A 290 -29.46 -34.31 13.09
C ASP A 290 -29.61 -35.16 11.81
N GLU A 291 -30.05 -34.59 10.68
CA GLU A 291 -30.10 -35.32 9.42
C GLU A 291 -29.05 -34.82 8.42
N PRO A 292 -28.29 -35.72 7.75
CA PRO A 292 -27.35 -35.31 6.71
C PRO A 292 -28.13 -34.66 5.57
N GLU A 293 -27.86 -33.38 5.31
CA GLU A 293 -28.34 -32.72 4.09
C GLU A 293 -27.71 -33.41 2.88
N PRO A 294 -28.48 -34.15 2.05
CA PRO A 294 -27.92 -34.99 0.99
C PRO A 294 -27.16 -34.20 -0.09
N ASP A 295 -27.37 -32.89 -0.17
CA ASP A 295 -26.85 -32.01 -1.21
C ASP A 295 -25.78 -31.00 -0.72
N ALA A 296 -25.33 -31.05 0.54
CA ALA A 296 -24.32 -30.11 1.04
C ALA A 296 -22.98 -30.24 0.29
N VAL A 297 -22.41 -29.11 -0.16
CA VAL A 297 -21.11 -29.07 -0.81
C VAL A 297 -19.98 -29.26 0.21
N LEU A 298 -20.12 -28.65 1.38
CA LEU A 298 -19.18 -28.80 2.50
C LEU A 298 -19.96 -29.29 3.71
N GLU A 299 -19.47 -30.35 4.35
CA GLU A 299 -19.97 -30.81 5.65
C GLU A 299 -18.78 -30.97 6.60
N VAL A 300 -18.84 -30.25 7.71
CA VAL A 300 -17.84 -30.28 8.78
C VAL A 300 -18.56 -30.63 10.08
N ARG A 301 -18.10 -31.66 10.78
CA ARG A 301 -18.59 -32.03 12.12
C ARG A 301 -17.42 -32.15 13.08
N ASP A 302 -17.54 -31.49 14.23
CA ASP A 302 -16.59 -31.51 15.34
C ASP A 302 -15.13 -31.19 14.97
N LEU A 303 -14.93 -30.24 14.05
CA LEU A 303 -13.61 -29.80 13.64
C LEU A 303 -12.85 -29.18 14.81
N THR A 304 -11.66 -29.70 15.04
CA THR A 304 -10.74 -29.30 16.10
C THR A 304 -9.35 -29.13 15.52
N VAL A 305 -8.70 -28.01 15.84
CA VAL A 305 -7.32 -27.72 15.43
C VAL A 305 -6.49 -27.54 16.71
N THR A 306 -5.43 -28.35 16.83
CA THR A 306 -4.56 -28.37 18.02
C THR A 306 -3.11 -28.07 17.63
N PHE A 307 -2.39 -27.42 18.53
CA PHE A 307 -0.94 -27.21 18.43
C PHE A 307 -0.25 -27.78 19.69
N PRO A 308 1.06 -28.09 19.63
CA PRO A 308 1.83 -28.48 20.82
C PRO A 308 1.68 -27.46 21.96
N GLY A 309 1.75 -27.95 23.20
CA GLY A 309 1.53 -27.13 24.39
C GLY A 309 0.06 -26.99 24.82
N GLY A 310 -0.84 -27.85 24.32
CA GLY A 310 -2.25 -27.90 24.73
C GLY A 310 -3.13 -26.81 24.10
N VAL A 311 -2.59 -26.03 23.16
CA VAL A 311 -3.30 -24.91 22.53
C VAL A 311 -4.28 -25.44 21.49
N THR A 312 -5.55 -25.07 21.62
CA THR A 312 -6.62 -25.53 20.70
C THR A 312 -7.41 -24.32 20.16
N PRO A 313 -6.98 -23.70 19.05
CA PRO A 313 -7.63 -22.50 18.52
C PRO A 313 -9.00 -22.73 17.87
N VAL A 314 -9.31 -23.95 17.45
CA VAL A 314 -10.64 -24.33 16.90
C VAL A 314 -11.13 -25.56 17.68
N ARG A 315 -12.36 -25.51 18.21
CA ARG A 315 -12.86 -26.40 19.27
C ARG A 315 -14.26 -26.95 18.94
N GLY A 316 -14.30 -28.02 18.15
CA GLY A 316 -15.56 -28.71 17.81
C GLY A 316 -16.49 -27.86 16.96
N LEU A 317 -15.98 -27.26 15.89
CA LEU A 317 -16.78 -26.50 14.94
C LEU A 317 -17.55 -27.46 14.01
N SER A 318 -18.85 -27.25 13.91
CA SER A 318 -19.74 -27.98 13.00
C SER A 318 -20.43 -26.98 12.08
N LEU A 319 -20.45 -27.27 10.78
CA LEU A 319 -20.92 -26.38 9.71
C LEU A 319 -21.26 -27.21 8.47
N SER A 320 -22.42 -27.00 7.85
CA SER A 320 -22.71 -27.44 6.47
C SER A 320 -22.77 -26.22 5.53
N ILE A 321 -22.57 -26.37 4.23
CA ILE A 321 -22.85 -25.30 3.26
C ILE A 321 -23.50 -25.91 2.02
N ALA A 322 -24.68 -25.40 1.66
CA ALA A 322 -25.43 -25.85 0.50
C ALA A 322 -24.87 -25.28 -0.83
N PRO A 323 -25.18 -25.88 -1.99
CA PRO A 323 -24.79 -25.35 -3.29
C PRO A 323 -25.37 -23.94 -3.51
N GLY A 324 -24.55 -23.01 -4.02
CA GLY A 324 -24.93 -21.61 -4.21
C GLY A 324 -25.09 -20.80 -2.91
N GLU A 325 -24.95 -21.43 -1.75
CA GLU A 325 -25.08 -20.75 -0.46
C GLU A 325 -23.77 -20.04 -0.10
N ILE A 326 -23.89 -18.76 0.22
CA ILE A 326 -22.84 -17.95 0.84
C ILE A 326 -23.05 -17.90 2.35
N VAL A 327 -22.17 -18.52 3.13
CA VAL A 327 -22.18 -18.52 4.60
C VAL A 327 -21.07 -17.61 5.12
N GLY A 328 -21.44 -16.66 5.99
CA GLY A 328 -20.49 -15.79 6.67
C GLY A 328 -19.93 -16.44 7.93
N LEU A 329 -18.62 -16.37 8.16
CA LEU A 329 -18.00 -16.76 9.44
C LEU A 329 -17.34 -15.52 10.06
N VAL A 330 -17.86 -15.07 11.20
CA VAL A 330 -17.48 -13.80 11.83
C VAL A 330 -16.98 -13.97 13.26
N GLY A 331 -16.25 -12.97 13.75
CA GLY A 331 -15.79 -12.88 15.13
C GLY A 331 -14.52 -12.06 15.28
N GLU A 332 -14.13 -11.77 16.53
CA GLU A 332 -12.90 -11.05 16.88
C GLU A 332 -11.64 -11.72 16.31
N SER A 333 -10.56 -10.94 16.19
CA SER A 333 -9.26 -11.46 15.76
C SER A 333 -8.75 -12.52 16.74
N GLY A 334 -8.32 -13.67 16.23
CA GLY A 334 -7.92 -14.81 17.06
C GLY A 334 -9.05 -15.76 17.46
N SER A 335 -10.29 -15.56 16.98
CA SER A 335 -11.40 -16.50 17.22
C SER A 335 -11.29 -17.84 16.51
N GLY A 336 -10.35 -18.02 15.58
CA GLY A 336 -10.07 -19.29 14.90
C GLY A 336 -10.57 -19.40 13.45
N LYS A 337 -11.19 -18.34 12.90
CA LYS A 337 -11.80 -18.32 11.55
C LYS A 337 -10.84 -18.75 10.42
N SER A 338 -9.69 -18.07 10.31
CA SER A 338 -8.69 -18.39 9.29
C SER A 338 -8.11 -19.80 9.47
N LEU A 339 -7.95 -20.27 10.71
CA LEU A 339 -7.52 -21.65 10.98
C LEU A 339 -8.58 -22.68 10.58
N THR A 340 -9.88 -22.36 10.73
CA THR A 340 -10.98 -23.19 10.19
C THR A 340 -10.87 -23.31 8.68
N ALA A 341 -10.68 -22.19 7.96
CA ALA A 341 -10.47 -22.21 6.51
C ALA A 341 -9.25 -23.04 6.10
N LEU A 342 -8.11 -22.83 6.75
CA LEU A 342 -6.90 -23.59 6.49
C LEU A 342 -7.07 -25.08 6.80
N ALA A 343 -7.84 -25.45 7.83
CA ALA A 343 -8.12 -26.83 8.16
C ALA A 343 -8.97 -27.52 7.09
N ILE A 344 -10.02 -26.85 6.59
CA ILE A 344 -10.84 -27.35 5.48
C ILE A 344 -9.99 -27.51 4.21
N GLY A 345 -9.09 -26.56 3.94
CA GLY A 345 -8.18 -26.61 2.78
C GLY A 345 -7.00 -27.58 2.92
N GLY A 346 -6.80 -28.23 4.07
CA GLY A 346 -5.62 -29.07 4.32
C GLY A 346 -4.30 -28.30 4.38
N LEU A 347 -4.35 -27.01 4.77
CA LEU A 347 -3.24 -26.05 4.75
C LEU A 347 -2.76 -25.63 6.16
N VAL A 348 -3.22 -26.31 7.22
CA VAL A 348 -2.78 -25.99 8.59
C VAL A 348 -1.25 -26.18 8.71
N PRO A 349 -0.52 -25.17 9.20
CA PRO A 349 0.94 -25.25 9.29
C PRO A 349 1.37 -26.27 10.32
N HIS A 350 2.44 -27.01 10.03
CA HIS A 350 3.13 -27.84 11.02
C HIS A 350 3.64 -26.96 12.17
N PRO A 351 3.54 -27.37 13.45
CA PRO A 351 3.12 -28.68 13.98
C PRO A 351 1.62 -28.83 14.30
N GLY A 352 0.75 -28.03 13.70
CA GLY A 352 -0.70 -28.10 13.89
C GLY A 352 -1.30 -29.44 13.44
N ARG A 353 -2.29 -29.93 14.19
CA ARG A 353 -3.04 -31.16 13.90
C ARG A 353 -4.52 -30.85 13.76
N VAL A 354 -5.11 -31.36 12.70
CA VAL A 354 -6.54 -31.26 12.42
C VAL A 354 -7.20 -32.59 12.79
N ASN A 355 -8.28 -32.53 13.54
CA ASN A 355 -9.17 -33.65 13.83
C ASN A 355 -10.62 -33.21 13.54
N ALA A 356 -11.41 -34.05 12.91
CA ALA A 356 -12.83 -33.80 12.69
C ALA A 356 -13.57 -35.13 12.82
N GLY A 357 -14.76 -35.12 13.39
CA GLY A 357 -15.64 -36.29 13.36
C GLY A 357 -16.09 -36.61 11.94
N ARG A 358 -16.26 -35.58 11.10
CA ARG A 358 -16.53 -35.70 9.67
C ARG A 358 -16.05 -34.46 8.93
N LEU A 359 -15.44 -34.66 7.75
CA LEU A 359 -15.05 -33.57 6.86
C LEU A 359 -15.27 -33.99 5.41
N ARG A 360 -16.42 -33.64 4.83
CA ARG A 360 -16.79 -33.99 3.45
C ARG A 360 -16.79 -32.78 2.52
N LEU A 361 -16.29 -33.00 1.32
CA LEU A 361 -16.36 -32.05 0.20
C LEU A 361 -17.00 -32.74 -0.99
N CYS A 362 -18.12 -32.20 -1.48
CA CYS A 362 -18.90 -32.78 -2.58
C CYS A 362 -19.28 -34.25 -2.34
N GLY A 363 -19.70 -34.57 -1.11
CA GLY A 363 -20.04 -35.94 -0.69
C GLY A 363 -18.86 -36.85 -0.36
N THR A 364 -17.62 -36.46 -0.66
CA THR A 364 -16.42 -37.27 -0.42
C THR A 364 -15.74 -36.91 0.90
N ASP A 365 -15.47 -37.90 1.75
CA ASP A 365 -14.77 -37.68 3.03
C ASP A 365 -13.27 -37.45 2.83
N LEU A 366 -12.77 -36.29 3.25
CA LEU A 366 -11.37 -35.90 3.11
C LEU A 366 -10.43 -36.65 4.06
N GLY A 367 -10.95 -37.19 5.18
CA GLY A 367 -10.18 -37.93 6.17
C GLY A 367 -9.80 -39.33 5.70
N GLU A 368 -10.64 -39.95 4.86
CA GLU A 368 -10.45 -41.32 4.36
C GLU A 368 -9.66 -41.38 3.04
N LEU A 369 -9.53 -40.26 2.34
CA LEU A 369 -8.83 -40.20 1.06
C LEU A 369 -7.30 -40.33 1.20
N PRO A 370 -6.64 -41.10 0.33
CA PRO A 370 -5.19 -41.03 0.15
C PRO A 370 -4.74 -39.60 -0.15
N GLU A 371 -3.55 -39.22 0.32
CA GLU A 371 -3.04 -37.84 0.21
C GLU A 371 -3.07 -37.29 -1.23
N GLN A 372 -2.73 -38.12 -2.21
CA GLN A 372 -2.71 -37.72 -3.62
C GLN A 372 -4.11 -37.40 -4.16
N GLU A 373 -5.10 -38.23 -3.82
CA GLU A 373 -6.49 -38.03 -4.23
C GLU A 373 -7.11 -36.82 -3.54
N ARG A 374 -6.85 -36.67 -2.24
CA ARG A 374 -7.24 -35.49 -1.46
C ARG A 374 -6.66 -34.20 -2.07
N ARG A 375 -5.38 -34.20 -2.41
CA ARG A 375 -4.70 -33.05 -3.05
C ARG A 375 -5.30 -32.72 -4.41
N ARG A 376 -5.65 -33.74 -5.20
CA ARG A 376 -6.31 -33.53 -6.50
C ARG A 376 -7.70 -32.93 -6.32
N LEU A 377 -8.52 -33.49 -5.44
CA LEU A 377 -9.87 -33.01 -5.16
C LEU A 377 -9.85 -31.55 -4.67
N LEU A 378 -8.98 -31.23 -3.70
CA LEU A 378 -8.83 -29.87 -3.20
C LEU A 378 -8.35 -28.91 -4.30
N GLY A 379 -7.36 -29.32 -5.10
CA GLY A 379 -6.83 -28.49 -6.19
C GLY A 379 -7.77 -28.25 -7.37
N THR A 380 -8.87 -29.01 -7.50
CA THR A 380 -9.87 -28.82 -8.57
C THR A 380 -11.21 -28.28 -8.07
N SER A 381 -11.62 -28.64 -6.86
CA SER A 381 -12.97 -28.39 -6.34
C SER A 381 -13.01 -27.32 -5.25
N LEU A 382 -11.86 -26.90 -4.70
CA LEU A 382 -11.77 -25.83 -3.71
C LEU A 382 -10.96 -24.65 -4.28
N ALA A 383 -11.53 -23.45 -4.18
CA ALA A 383 -10.82 -22.20 -4.41
C ALA A 383 -10.58 -21.51 -3.07
N MET A 384 -9.33 -21.10 -2.82
CA MET A 384 -8.94 -20.36 -1.63
C MET A 384 -8.53 -18.94 -2.03
N VAL A 385 -9.17 -17.94 -1.44
CA VAL A 385 -8.81 -16.53 -1.54
C VAL A 385 -8.28 -16.10 -0.18
N PHE A 386 -6.96 -15.94 -0.05
CA PHE A 386 -6.30 -15.60 1.21
C PHE A 386 -6.43 -14.11 1.55
N GLN A 387 -6.20 -13.79 2.84
CA GLN A 387 -6.30 -12.46 3.45
C GLN A 387 -5.38 -11.40 2.81
N ASP A 388 -4.21 -11.78 2.28
CA ASP A 388 -3.29 -10.86 1.61
C ASP A 388 -3.00 -11.29 0.16
N PRO A 389 -3.47 -10.55 -0.86
CA PRO A 389 -3.14 -10.84 -2.25
C PRO A 389 -1.65 -10.65 -2.58
N MET A 390 -0.92 -9.84 -1.80
CA MET A 390 0.52 -9.62 -2.01
C MET A 390 1.36 -10.84 -1.67
N SER A 391 0.95 -11.63 -0.68
CA SER A 391 1.60 -12.89 -0.33
C SER A 391 1.20 -14.04 -1.27
N SER A 392 0.00 -13.96 -1.85
CA SER A 392 -0.56 -15.00 -2.72
C SER A 392 0.07 -15.05 -4.11
N LEU A 393 0.57 -13.93 -4.63
CA LEU A 393 1.24 -13.85 -5.93
C LEU A 393 2.76 -13.69 -5.76
N ASN A 394 3.53 -14.58 -6.38
CA ASN A 394 4.98 -14.44 -6.47
C ASN A 394 5.34 -13.23 -7.36
N PRO A 395 5.97 -12.17 -6.81
CA PRO A 395 6.19 -10.93 -7.54
C PRO A 395 7.30 -11.04 -8.60
N ALA A 396 8.12 -12.10 -8.55
CA ALA A 396 9.14 -12.38 -9.57
C ALA A 396 8.56 -13.04 -10.83
N LEU A 397 7.35 -13.60 -10.74
CA LEU A 397 6.68 -14.27 -11.85
C LEU A 397 5.64 -13.36 -12.49
N LYS A 398 5.27 -13.68 -13.73
CA LYS A 398 4.17 -13.00 -14.43
C LYS A 398 2.83 -13.55 -13.96
N VAL A 399 1.83 -12.69 -13.89
CA VAL A 399 0.48 -13.01 -13.38
C VAL A 399 -0.13 -14.17 -14.15
N GLY A 400 -0.19 -14.09 -15.48
CA GLY A 400 -0.81 -15.12 -16.30
C GLY A 400 -0.13 -16.49 -16.21
N GLY A 401 1.18 -16.53 -15.94
CA GLY A 401 1.91 -17.78 -15.73
C GLY A 401 1.50 -18.49 -14.44
N GLN A 402 1.30 -17.72 -13.36
CA GLN A 402 0.88 -18.24 -12.06
C GLN A 402 -0.57 -18.74 -12.11
N LEU A 403 -1.46 -18.02 -12.79
CA LEU A 403 -2.83 -18.48 -13.02
C LEU A 403 -2.84 -19.79 -13.83
N ALA A 404 -2.10 -19.84 -14.94
CA ALA A 404 -2.02 -21.01 -15.81
C ALA A 404 -1.50 -22.27 -15.08
N GLU A 405 -0.66 -22.10 -14.05
CA GLU A 405 -0.08 -23.21 -13.28
C GLU A 405 -1.16 -24.14 -12.72
N VAL A 406 -2.25 -23.58 -12.17
CA VAL A 406 -3.37 -24.35 -11.61
C VAL A 406 -3.94 -25.34 -12.62
N ALA A 407 -4.23 -24.88 -13.85
CA ALA A 407 -4.76 -25.73 -14.92
C ALA A 407 -3.74 -26.76 -15.41
N THR A 408 -2.46 -26.40 -15.48
CA THR A 408 -1.41 -27.36 -15.89
C THR A 408 -1.19 -28.46 -14.86
N VAL A 409 -1.16 -28.13 -13.56
CA VAL A 409 -0.84 -29.05 -12.46
C VAL A 409 -2.02 -29.94 -12.10
N HIS A 410 -3.22 -29.36 -11.97
CA HIS A 410 -4.38 -30.08 -11.44
C HIS A 410 -5.29 -30.68 -12.52
N GLN A 411 -5.19 -30.20 -13.76
CA GLN A 411 -6.09 -30.62 -14.85
C GLN A 411 -5.37 -31.15 -16.09
N GLY A 412 -4.03 -31.15 -16.09
CA GLY A 412 -3.24 -31.68 -17.22
C GLY A 412 -3.36 -30.86 -18.51
N ALA A 413 -3.81 -29.60 -18.43
CA ALA A 413 -3.94 -28.74 -19.60
C ALA A 413 -2.58 -28.43 -20.23
N SER A 414 -2.53 -28.32 -21.56
CA SER A 414 -1.32 -27.86 -22.24
C SER A 414 -1.00 -26.41 -21.86
N ARG A 415 0.27 -25.99 -21.99
CA ARG A 415 0.70 -24.62 -21.67
C ARG A 415 -0.08 -23.56 -22.46
N THR A 416 -0.47 -23.87 -23.69
CA THR A 416 -1.21 -22.94 -24.56
C THR A 416 -2.66 -22.80 -24.10
N GLU A 417 -3.33 -23.90 -23.81
CA GLU A 417 -4.71 -23.91 -23.27
C GLU A 417 -4.76 -23.22 -21.90
N ALA A 418 -3.82 -23.53 -21.01
CA ALA A 418 -3.77 -22.95 -19.68
C ALA A 418 -3.54 -21.43 -19.71
N ARG A 419 -2.72 -20.92 -20.65
CA ARG A 419 -2.52 -19.48 -20.84
C ARG A 419 -3.74 -18.77 -21.41
N THR A 420 -4.42 -19.41 -22.36
CA THR A 420 -5.66 -18.88 -22.95
C THR A 420 -6.71 -18.76 -21.84
N ARG A 421 -6.92 -19.83 -21.08
CA ARG A 421 -7.82 -19.84 -19.94
C ARG A 421 -7.45 -18.81 -18.87
N ALA A 422 -6.15 -18.57 -18.63
CA ALA A 422 -5.73 -17.55 -17.69
C ALA A 422 -6.16 -16.14 -18.13
N VAL A 423 -6.09 -15.85 -19.44
CA VAL A 423 -6.60 -14.58 -19.99
C VAL A 423 -8.11 -14.51 -19.86
N ASP A 424 -8.83 -15.59 -20.22
CA ASP A 424 -10.29 -15.67 -20.09
C ASP A 424 -10.75 -15.45 -18.64
N ARG A 425 -10.04 -16.03 -17.66
CA ARG A 425 -10.36 -15.85 -16.24
C ARG A 425 -10.05 -14.46 -15.73
N LEU A 426 -8.99 -13.81 -16.23
CA LEU A 426 -8.72 -12.41 -15.92
C LEU A 426 -9.82 -11.50 -16.50
N GLU A 427 -10.32 -11.81 -17.71
CA GLU A 427 -11.45 -11.10 -18.30
C GLU A 427 -12.73 -11.29 -17.47
N HIS A 428 -13.02 -12.52 -17.06
CA HIS A 428 -14.20 -12.87 -16.25
C HIS A 428 -14.27 -12.09 -14.93
N VAL A 429 -13.11 -11.85 -14.29
CA VAL A 429 -13.05 -11.03 -13.06
C VAL A 429 -12.98 -9.52 -13.32
N HIS A 430 -13.30 -9.08 -14.54
CA HIS A 430 -13.30 -7.69 -14.99
C HIS A 430 -11.93 -6.98 -14.92
N ILE A 431 -10.83 -7.69 -15.23
CA ILE A 431 -9.52 -7.06 -15.39
C ILE A 431 -9.40 -6.45 -16.80
N PRO A 432 -9.15 -5.14 -16.92
CA PRO A 432 -9.04 -4.50 -18.23
C PRO A 432 -7.75 -4.88 -18.94
N GLU A 433 -7.83 -5.06 -20.26
CA GLU A 433 -6.72 -5.51 -21.12
C GLU A 433 -6.09 -6.82 -20.60
N PRO A 434 -6.88 -7.90 -20.41
CA PRO A 434 -6.45 -9.11 -19.70
C PRO A 434 -5.19 -9.73 -20.31
N ASP A 435 -5.07 -9.75 -21.65
CA ASP A 435 -3.85 -10.15 -22.36
C ASP A 435 -2.60 -9.42 -21.88
N ARG A 436 -2.68 -8.10 -21.77
CA ARG A 436 -1.58 -7.25 -21.35
C ARG A 436 -1.27 -7.51 -19.88
N ARG A 437 -2.29 -7.57 -19.02
CA ARG A 437 -2.14 -7.79 -17.57
C ARG A 437 -1.58 -9.16 -17.24
N ALA A 438 -1.94 -10.18 -18.01
CA ALA A 438 -1.37 -11.53 -17.90
C ALA A 438 0.15 -11.55 -18.09
N ARG A 439 0.68 -10.62 -18.91
CA ARG A 439 2.13 -10.50 -19.18
C ARG A 439 2.89 -9.63 -18.17
N GLN A 440 2.18 -9.00 -17.24
CA GLN A 440 2.76 -8.15 -16.21
C GLN A 440 3.11 -8.93 -14.95
N HIS A 441 3.97 -8.34 -14.14
CA HIS A 441 4.28 -8.78 -12.79
C HIS A 441 3.24 -8.22 -11.79
N PRO A 442 3.01 -8.89 -10.65
CA PRO A 442 2.05 -8.43 -9.63
C PRO A 442 2.25 -6.97 -9.21
N HIS A 443 3.50 -6.52 -9.06
CA HIS A 443 3.82 -5.15 -8.64
C HIS A 443 3.35 -4.08 -9.64
N GLU A 444 3.13 -4.43 -10.91
CA GLU A 444 2.61 -3.53 -11.95
C GLU A 444 1.07 -3.43 -11.95
N LEU A 445 0.38 -4.26 -11.14
CA LEU A 445 -1.07 -4.22 -10.94
C LEU A 445 -1.44 -3.38 -9.70
N SER A 446 -2.60 -2.74 -9.75
CA SER A 446 -3.22 -2.09 -8.58
C SER A 446 -3.66 -3.14 -7.55
N GLY A 447 -3.84 -2.76 -6.27
CA GLY A 447 -4.30 -3.68 -5.22
C GLY A 447 -5.59 -4.45 -5.59
N GLY A 448 -6.61 -3.74 -6.08
CA GLY A 448 -7.84 -4.38 -6.56
C GLY A 448 -7.65 -5.30 -7.77
N MET A 449 -6.74 -4.96 -8.70
CA MET A 449 -6.40 -5.86 -9.81
C MET A 449 -5.67 -7.12 -9.34
N ARG A 450 -4.82 -7.02 -8.31
CA ARG A 450 -4.17 -8.19 -7.70
C ARG A 450 -5.21 -9.07 -7.01
N GLN A 451 -6.14 -8.48 -6.26
CA GLN A 451 -7.23 -9.25 -5.62
C GLN A 451 -8.07 -9.99 -6.65
N ARG A 452 -8.50 -9.31 -7.72
CA ARG A 452 -9.20 -9.93 -8.85
C ARG A 452 -8.37 -11.05 -9.49
N ALA A 453 -7.06 -10.86 -9.67
CA ALA A 453 -6.19 -11.89 -10.22
C ALA A 453 -6.07 -13.13 -9.31
N VAL A 454 -6.07 -12.97 -7.99
CA VAL A 454 -6.11 -14.09 -7.02
C VAL A 454 -7.46 -14.81 -7.08
N ILE A 455 -8.57 -14.07 -7.18
CA ILE A 455 -9.90 -14.68 -7.40
C ILE A 455 -9.90 -15.46 -8.73
N ALA A 456 -9.41 -14.86 -9.82
CA ALA A 456 -9.28 -15.53 -11.11
C ALA A 456 -8.43 -16.80 -11.05
N MET A 457 -7.35 -16.79 -10.25
CA MET A 457 -6.52 -17.96 -9.98
C MET A 457 -7.32 -19.10 -9.33
N GLY A 458 -8.12 -18.79 -8.31
CA GLY A 458 -9.04 -19.78 -7.70
C GLY A 458 -10.08 -20.32 -8.68
N LEU A 459 -10.48 -19.51 -9.66
CA LEU A 459 -11.44 -19.88 -10.70
C LEU A 459 -10.82 -20.59 -11.91
N MET A 460 -9.51 -20.84 -11.94
CA MET A 460 -8.84 -21.51 -13.07
C MET A 460 -9.34 -22.95 -13.31
N GLY A 461 -9.91 -23.58 -12.29
CA GLY A 461 -10.69 -24.81 -12.44
C GLY A 461 -12.18 -24.54 -12.55
N THR A 462 -12.93 -25.29 -11.76
CA THR A 462 -14.38 -25.22 -11.60
C THR A 462 -14.68 -25.52 -10.13
N PRO A 463 -14.33 -24.62 -9.21
CA PRO A 463 -14.48 -24.88 -7.78
C PRO A 463 -15.95 -25.08 -7.43
N ARG A 464 -16.21 -26.07 -6.58
CA ARG A 464 -17.52 -26.28 -5.96
C ARG A 464 -17.62 -25.53 -4.65
N LEU A 465 -16.49 -25.30 -3.98
CA LEU A 465 -16.37 -24.51 -2.75
C LEU A 465 -15.39 -23.35 -2.96
N ILE A 466 -15.81 -22.15 -2.60
CA ILE A 466 -14.96 -20.96 -2.51
C ILE A 466 -14.80 -20.61 -1.03
N ILE A 467 -13.57 -20.56 -0.54
CA ILE A 467 -13.26 -20.03 0.78
C ILE A 467 -12.59 -18.68 0.58
N ALA A 468 -13.22 -17.63 1.08
CA ALA A 468 -12.70 -16.28 1.00
C ALA A 468 -12.37 -15.77 2.41
N ASP A 469 -11.08 -15.82 2.76
CA ASP A 469 -10.57 -15.41 4.06
C ASP A 469 -10.19 -13.93 4.03
N GLU A 470 -11.03 -13.07 4.59
CA GLU A 470 -10.83 -11.62 4.62
C GLU A 470 -10.45 -11.01 3.25
N PRO A 471 -11.20 -11.32 2.17
CA PRO A 471 -10.81 -11.01 0.78
C PRO A 471 -10.84 -9.50 0.45
N THR A 472 -11.18 -8.66 1.41
CA THR A 472 -11.31 -7.21 1.24
C THR A 472 -10.46 -6.40 2.22
N THR A 473 -9.68 -7.09 3.07
CA THR A 473 -8.76 -6.42 3.99
C THR A 473 -7.72 -5.61 3.21
N ALA A 474 -7.36 -4.43 3.76
CA ALA A 474 -6.43 -3.47 3.16
C ALA A 474 -6.83 -2.92 1.76
N LEU A 475 -8.10 -3.09 1.34
CA LEU A 475 -8.66 -2.45 0.15
C LEU A 475 -9.46 -1.19 0.53
N ASP A 476 -9.54 -0.22 -0.37
CA ASP A 476 -10.45 0.91 -0.18
C ASP A 476 -11.91 0.45 -0.31
N VAL A 477 -12.83 1.15 0.38
CA VAL A 477 -14.27 0.80 0.45
C VAL A 477 -14.91 0.62 -0.94
N THR A 478 -14.42 1.32 -1.96
CA THR A 478 -14.95 1.19 -3.32
C THR A 478 -14.52 -0.12 -3.96
N VAL A 479 -13.23 -0.45 -3.88
CA VAL A 479 -12.70 -1.72 -4.38
C VAL A 479 -13.28 -2.89 -3.59
N GLN A 480 -13.41 -2.78 -2.27
CA GLN A 480 -14.08 -3.78 -1.42
C GLN A 480 -15.47 -4.14 -1.96
N ARG A 481 -16.36 -3.16 -2.16
CA ARG A 481 -17.69 -3.41 -2.73
C ARG A 481 -17.65 -4.10 -4.10
N GLN A 482 -16.70 -3.72 -4.95
CA GLN A 482 -16.54 -4.36 -6.24
C GLN A 482 -16.09 -5.83 -6.12
N ILE A 483 -15.23 -6.15 -5.16
CA ILE A 483 -14.79 -7.52 -4.88
C ILE A 483 -15.94 -8.35 -4.30
N LEU A 484 -16.74 -7.79 -3.39
CA LEU A 484 -17.92 -8.47 -2.84
C LEU A 484 -18.95 -8.79 -3.93
N ARG A 485 -19.21 -7.82 -4.84
CA ARG A 485 -20.07 -8.05 -6.00
C ARG A 485 -19.52 -9.13 -6.92
N LEU A 486 -18.22 -9.10 -7.20
CA LEU A 486 -17.57 -10.14 -8.01
C LEU A 486 -17.70 -11.53 -7.37
N LEU A 487 -17.48 -11.66 -6.05
CA LEU A 487 -17.65 -12.94 -5.35
C LEU A 487 -19.10 -13.44 -5.44
N ARG A 488 -20.08 -12.53 -5.35
CA ARG A 488 -21.49 -12.85 -5.54
C ARG A 488 -21.77 -13.32 -6.96
N GLU A 489 -21.36 -12.54 -7.97
CA GLU A 489 -21.50 -12.86 -9.39
C GLU A 489 -20.93 -14.26 -9.68
N VAL A 490 -19.72 -14.53 -9.20
CA VAL A 490 -19.06 -15.83 -9.37
C VAL A 490 -19.83 -16.96 -8.68
N THR A 491 -20.33 -16.74 -7.47
CA THR A 491 -21.13 -17.74 -6.73
C THR A 491 -22.43 -18.04 -7.48
N ASP A 492 -23.16 -17.01 -7.90
CA ASP A 492 -24.44 -17.11 -8.58
C ASP A 492 -24.29 -17.80 -9.95
N GLU A 493 -23.22 -17.50 -10.70
CA GLU A 493 -22.95 -18.09 -12.02
C GLU A 493 -22.47 -19.55 -11.95
N THR A 494 -21.64 -19.90 -10.95
CA THR A 494 -21.04 -21.23 -10.84
C THR A 494 -21.87 -22.20 -10.00
N GLY A 495 -22.78 -21.70 -9.17
CA GLY A 495 -23.48 -22.49 -8.16
C GLY A 495 -22.54 -23.00 -7.06
N ALA A 496 -21.35 -22.43 -6.91
CA ALA A 496 -20.40 -22.81 -5.87
C ALA A 496 -20.93 -22.43 -4.48
N ALA A 497 -20.70 -23.28 -3.50
CA ALA A 497 -20.83 -22.91 -2.09
C ALA A 497 -19.71 -21.93 -1.74
N THR A 498 -19.99 -20.93 -0.89
CA THR A 498 -18.99 -19.93 -0.49
C THR A 498 -18.95 -19.78 1.03
N LEU A 499 -17.78 -20.04 1.62
CA LEU A 499 -17.46 -19.67 2.99
C LEU A 499 -16.75 -18.31 2.98
N PHE A 500 -17.44 -17.28 3.43
CA PHE A 500 -16.92 -15.91 3.50
C PHE A 500 -16.52 -15.57 4.94
N ILE A 501 -15.23 -15.33 5.18
CA ILE A 501 -14.71 -14.97 6.50
C ILE A 501 -14.44 -13.48 6.54
N SER A 502 -14.94 -12.82 7.59
CA SER A 502 -14.73 -11.39 7.81
C SER A 502 -14.74 -11.08 9.30
N HIS A 503 -14.00 -10.05 9.70
CA HIS A 503 -14.17 -9.43 11.02
C HIS A 503 -15.19 -8.28 10.98
N ASP A 504 -15.56 -7.79 9.79
CA ASP A 504 -16.58 -6.78 9.59
C ASP A 504 -17.93 -7.47 9.34
N ILE A 505 -18.82 -7.37 10.34
CA ILE A 505 -20.15 -7.98 10.31
C ILE A 505 -21.13 -7.21 9.41
N ALA A 506 -20.89 -5.93 9.11
CA ALA A 506 -21.71 -5.16 8.17
C ALA A 506 -21.53 -5.68 6.73
N VAL A 507 -20.29 -6.04 6.37
CA VAL A 507 -19.97 -6.64 5.07
C VAL A 507 -20.65 -8.00 4.89
N VAL A 508 -20.70 -8.80 5.96
CA VAL A 508 -21.43 -10.08 5.96
C VAL A 508 -22.92 -9.87 5.73
N GLY A 509 -23.48 -8.81 6.32
CA GLY A 509 -24.84 -8.33 6.09
C GLY A 509 -25.20 -8.11 4.62
N GLU A 510 -24.24 -7.63 3.81
CA GLU A 510 -24.47 -7.33 2.39
C GLU A 510 -24.38 -8.58 1.49
N LEU A 511 -23.52 -9.55 1.83
CA LEU A 511 -23.15 -10.64 0.92
C LEU A 511 -23.81 -11.99 1.25
N CYS A 512 -23.84 -12.37 2.53
CA CYS A 512 -24.13 -13.73 2.97
C CYS A 512 -25.64 -14.03 3.04
N HIS A 513 -26.02 -15.30 3.09
CA HIS A 513 -27.39 -15.76 3.33
C HIS A 513 -27.64 -16.01 4.82
N ARG A 514 -26.65 -16.61 5.49
CA ARG A 514 -26.61 -16.79 6.93
C ARG A 514 -25.20 -16.51 7.47
N VAL A 515 -25.12 -16.29 8.77
CA VAL A 515 -23.88 -15.99 9.46
C VAL A 515 -23.69 -16.92 10.65
N VAL A 516 -22.45 -17.41 10.79
CA VAL A 516 -21.95 -18.20 11.89
C VAL A 516 -20.99 -17.34 12.69
N VAL A 517 -21.33 -17.07 13.94
CA VAL A 517 -20.55 -16.24 14.85
C VAL A 517 -19.65 -17.14 15.68
N MET A 518 -18.35 -16.86 15.64
CA MET A 518 -17.30 -17.64 16.31
C MET A 518 -16.62 -16.80 17.39
N TYR A 519 -16.47 -17.38 18.58
CA TYR A 519 -15.75 -16.80 19.70
C TYR A 519 -14.84 -17.83 20.35
N ALA A 520 -13.57 -17.47 20.55
CA ALA A 520 -12.57 -18.31 21.24
C ALA A 520 -12.53 -19.79 20.75
N GLY A 521 -12.62 -19.99 19.44
CA GLY A 521 -12.55 -21.29 18.81
C GLY A 521 -13.87 -22.04 18.70
N ARG A 522 -14.99 -21.49 19.19
CA ARG A 522 -16.30 -22.14 19.21
C ARG A 522 -17.34 -21.32 18.44
N VAL A 523 -18.29 -22.00 17.81
CA VAL A 523 -19.52 -21.36 17.31
C VAL A 523 -20.38 -21.00 18.51
N VAL A 524 -20.78 -19.73 18.61
CA VAL A 524 -21.65 -19.23 19.68
C VAL A 524 -23.05 -18.91 19.20
N GLU A 525 -23.21 -18.64 17.91
CA GLU A 525 -24.49 -18.33 17.32
C GLU A 525 -24.46 -18.56 15.81
N GLU A 526 -25.58 -18.96 15.24
CA GLU A 526 -25.79 -19.10 13.80
C GLU A 526 -27.20 -18.61 13.48
N LEU A 527 -27.33 -17.68 12.54
CA LEU A 527 -28.62 -17.05 12.23
C LEU A 527 -28.70 -16.58 10.77
N PRO A 528 -29.91 -16.47 10.19
CA PRO A 528 -30.09 -15.87 8.88
C PRO A 528 -29.65 -14.41 8.89
N VAL A 529 -29.05 -13.93 7.80
CA VAL A 529 -28.52 -12.56 7.75
C VAL A 529 -29.62 -11.50 7.95
N GLY A 530 -30.86 -11.80 7.54
CA GLY A 530 -32.01 -10.91 7.70
C GLY A 530 -32.43 -10.69 9.15
N GLU A 531 -32.05 -11.61 10.04
CA GLU A 531 -32.30 -11.51 11.48
C GLU A 531 -31.09 -10.95 12.24
N LEU A 532 -29.96 -10.73 11.56
CA LEU A 532 -28.71 -10.34 12.23
C LEU A 532 -28.82 -9.03 13.01
N ALA A 533 -29.48 -8.02 12.46
CA ALA A 533 -29.52 -6.69 13.08
C ALA A 533 -30.40 -6.61 14.34
N SER A 534 -31.47 -7.41 14.41
CA SER A 534 -32.49 -7.30 15.47
C SER A 534 -32.74 -8.58 16.25
N GLY A 535 -32.30 -9.72 15.74
CA GLY A 535 -32.54 -11.06 16.28
C GLY A 535 -31.32 -11.72 16.89
N ALA A 536 -30.19 -11.02 17.05
CA ALA A 536 -29.03 -11.58 17.74
C ALA A 536 -29.34 -11.89 19.21
N ALA A 537 -29.30 -13.18 19.57
CA ALA A 537 -29.64 -13.70 20.88
C ALA A 537 -28.41 -13.85 21.79
N HIS A 538 -27.22 -14.14 21.25
CA HIS A 538 -26.02 -14.28 22.08
C HIS A 538 -25.49 -12.88 22.48
N PRO A 539 -25.17 -12.64 23.78
CA PRO A 539 -24.67 -11.33 24.25
C PRO A 539 -23.44 -10.82 23.49
N TYR A 540 -22.51 -11.71 23.14
CA TYR A 540 -21.36 -11.37 22.28
C TYR A 540 -21.77 -10.88 20.89
N THR A 541 -22.72 -11.55 20.21
CA THR A 541 -23.19 -11.13 18.88
C THR A 541 -23.87 -9.77 18.95
N ARG A 542 -24.71 -9.55 19.97
CA ARG A 542 -25.30 -8.23 20.26
C ARG A 542 -24.23 -7.17 20.45
N ALA A 543 -23.19 -7.47 21.21
CA ALA A 543 -22.07 -6.55 21.46
C ALA A 543 -21.25 -6.27 20.18
N LEU A 544 -21.07 -7.26 19.30
CA LEU A 544 -20.42 -7.08 17.98
C LEU A 544 -21.23 -6.12 17.10
N ILE A 545 -22.55 -6.30 17.03
CA ILE A 545 -23.44 -5.45 16.23
C ILE A 545 -23.48 -4.04 16.81
N ALA A 546 -23.63 -3.90 18.13
CA ALA A 546 -23.66 -2.60 18.80
C ALA A 546 -22.35 -1.80 18.62
N SER A 547 -21.23 -2.47 18.37
CA SER A 547 -19.94 -1.82 18.11
C SER A 547 -19.83 -1.21 16.71
N LEU A 548 -20.82 -1.41 15.84
CA LEU A 548 -20.88 -0.80 14.51
C LEU A 548 -21.65 0.53 14.54
N PRO A 549 -21.01 1.68 14.27
CA PRO A 549 -21.72 2.93 14.09
C PRO A 549 -22.50 2.93 12.77
N ASP A 550 -23.72 3.46 12.82
CA ASP A 550 -24.55 3.80 11.67
C ASP A 550 -24.72 5.33 11.53
N MET A 551 -25.60 5.77 10.62
CA MET A 551 -25.85 7.19 10.39
C MET A 551 -26.67 7.85 11.50
N ASP A 552 -27.38 7.07 12.30
CA ASP A 552 -28.22 7.53 13.41
C ASP A 552 -27.48 7.48 14.76
N THR A 553 -26.26 6.93 14.76
CA THR A 553 -25.40 6.83 15.95
C THR A 553 -24.98 8.21 16.44
N ASP A 554 -25.28 8.50 17.71
CA ASP A 554 -24.93 9.76 18.37
C ASP A 554 -23.41 9.92 18.49
N ARG A 555 -22.86 10.86 17.72
CA ARG A 555 -21.42 11.16 17.66
C ARG A 555 -20.89 11.86 18.91
N SER A 556 -21.75 12.29 19.83
CA SER A 556 -21.35 12.91 21.09
C SER A 556 -21.01 11.87 22.17
N LEU A 557 -21.44 10.62 22.00
CA LEU A 557 -21.15 9.52 22.91
C LEU A 557 -19.95 8.69 22.42
N PRO A 558 -19.19 8.07 23.34
CA PRO A 558 -18.20 7.07 22.96
C PRO A 558 -18.84 5.92 22.19
N LEU A 559 -18.17 5.42 21.16
CA LEU A 559 -18.61 4.21 20.46
C LEU A 559 -18.71 3.05 21.42
N ALA A 560 -19.78 2.26 21.30
CA ALA A 560 -19.89 1.02 22.04
C ALA A 560 -18.70 0.11 21.68
N SER A 561 -18.11 -0.52 22.69
CA SER A 561 -16.99 -1.42 22.53
C SER A 561 -17.18 -2.62 23.44
N ILE A 562 -16.80 -3.80 22.99
CA ILE A 562 -16.84 -5.00 23.82
C ILE A 562 -15.69 -4.93 24.86
N PRO A 563 -15.99 -4.84 26.17
CA PRO A 563 -14.97 -4.64 27.19
C PRO A 563 -13.99 -5.82 27.28
N GLY A 564 -12.76 -5.55 27.74
CA GLY A 564 -11.73 -6.56 27.94
C GLY A 564 -11.04 -7.01 26.65
N ARG A 565 -10.41 -8.20 26.69
CA ARG A 565 -9.76 -8.83 25.54
C ARG A 565 -10.25 -10.27 25.42
N GLN A 566 -10.27 -10.79 24.20
CA GLN A 566 -10.54 -12.20 23.98
C GLN A 566 -9.51 -13.08 24.74
N PRO A 567 -9.93 -14.17 25.41
CA PRO A 567 -9.00 -15.08 26.08
C PRO A 567 -8.04 -15.70 25.07
N SER A 568 -6.79 -15.92 25.48
CA SER A 568 -5.85 -16.63 24.62
C SER A 568 -6.33 -18.08 24.39
N PRO A 569 -6.04 -18.72 23.25
CA PRO A 569 -6.45 -20.10 23.02
C PRO A 569 -5.93 -21.10 24.06
N ALA A 570 -4.93 -20.74 24.89
CA ALA A 570 -4.44 -21.56 26.00
C ALA A 570 -5.24 -21.37 27.30
N GLU A 571 -5.96 -20.25 27.44
CA GLU A 571 -6.71 -19.85 28.65
C GLU A 571 -8.20 -20.24 28.60
N VAL A 572 -8.69 -20.75 27.46
CA VAL A 572 -10.11 -21.09 27.29
C VAL A 572 -10.48 -22.29 28.16
N GLY A 573 -11.31 -22.03 29.19
CA GLY A 573 -11.82 -23.04 30.11
C GLY A 573 -12.92 -23.95 29.54
N GLY A 574 -13.48 -24.79 30.43
CA GLY A 574 -14.55 -25.73 30.09
C GLY A 574 -15.89 -25.07 29.76
N GLY A 575 -16.25 -24.00 30.49
CA GLY A 575 -17.54 -23.30 30.40
C GLY A 575 -17.74 -22.40 29.19
N CYS A 576 -18.61 -21.40 29.34
CA CYS A 576 -18.80 -20.34 28.35
C CYS A 576 -17.56 -19.44 28.28
N ALA A 577 -16.88 -19.41 27.13
CA ALA A 577 -15.66 -18.63 26.97
C ALA A 577 -15.90 -17.11 27.05
N PHE A 578 -17.14 -16.64 26.84
CA PHE A 578 -17.51 -15.23 26.90
C PHE A 578 -17.94 -14.77 28.31
N ALA A 579 -18.04 -15.69 29.29
CA ALA A 579 -18.57 -15.39 30.62
C ALA A 579 -17.88 -14.18 31.29
N ASP A 580 -16.55 -14.09 31.22
CA ASP A 580 -15.77 -13.00 31.84
C ASP A 580 -16.05 -11.61 31.25
N ARG A 581 -16.69 -11.55 30.08
CA ARG A 581 -17.02 -10.31 29.34
C ARG A 581 -18.53 -10.13 29.17
N CYS A 582 -19.34 -11.06 29.67
CA CYS A 582 -20.77 -11.09 29.47
C CYS A 582 -21.49 -10.36 30.60
N GLU A 583 -22.31 -9.37 30.26
CA GLU A 583 -23.15 -8.65 31.24
C GLU A 583 -24.26 -9.54 31.85
N LEU A 584 -24.57 -10.66 31.19
CA LEU A 584 -25.57 -11.64 31.62
C LEU A 584 -24.92 -12.92 32.21
N ALA A 585 -23.66 -12.87 32.63
CA ALA A 585 -22.98 -14.03 33.18
C ALA A 585 -23.65 -14.51 34.49
N THR A 586 -23.94 -15.80 34.57
CA THR A 586 -24.45 -16.49 35.78
C THR A 586 -23.54 -17.64 36.17
N ASP A 587 -23.72 -18.23 37.36
CA ASP A 587 -22.94 -19.39 37.81
C ASP A 587 -23.03 -20.58 36.85
N ARG A 588 -24.15 -20.69 36.11
CA ARG A 588 -24.37 -21.74 35.10
C ARG A 588 -23.41 -21.61 33.91
N CYS A 589 -22.85 -20.43 33.66
CA CYS A 589 -21.85 -20.21 32.61
C CYS A 589 -20.50 -20.91 32.89
N ALA A 590 -20.29 -21.43 34.10
CA ALA A 590 -19.18 -22.35 34.38
C ALA A 590 -19.28 -23.65 33.56
N GLU A 591 -20.50 -24.04 33.15
CA GLU A 591 -20.77 -25.12 32.21
C GLU A 591 -20.96 -24.57 30.79
N ARG A 592 -20.56 -25.37 29.80
CA ARG A 592 -20.69 -24.99 28.39
C ARG A 592 -22.16 -25.09 27.95
N PRO A 593 -22.77 -24.01 27.44
CA PRO A 593 -24.07 -24.12 26.80
C PRO A 593 -23.96 -24.92 25.49
N PRO A 594 -24.85 -25.89 25.23
CA PRO A 594 -24.95 -26.54 23.92
C PRO A 594 -25.47 -25.53 22.88
N LEU A 595 -25.10 -25.75 21.61
CA LEU A 595 -25.66 -25.00 20.49
C LEU A 595 -27.09 -25.54 20.24
N ILE A 596 -28.11 -24.77 20.59
CA ILE A 596 -29.52 -25.18 20.55
C ILE A 596 -30.35 -24.27 19.66
N PRO A 597 -31.48 -24.76 19.10
CA PRO A 597 -32.41 -23.92 18.35
C PRO A 597 -32.98 -22.78 19.19
N TYR A 598 -32.98 -21.59 18.62
CA TYR A 598 -33.57 -20.36 19.15
C TYR A 598 -34.46 -19.76 18.06
N GLY A 599 -35.75 -20.10 18.06
CA GLY A 599 -36.65 -19.71 16.97
C GLY A 599 -36.48 -20.55 15.70
N LYS A 600 -36.66 -19.92 14.52
CA LYS A 600 -36.61 -20.60 13.22
C LYS A 600 -35.26 -20.36 12.56
N ALA A 601 -34.57 -21.42 12.15
CA ALA A 601 -33.30 -21.35 11.43
C ALA A 601 -32.18 -20.58 12.15
N HIS A 602 -32.26 -20.50 13.48
CA HIS A 602 -31.33 -19.80 14.34
C HIS A 602 -30.92 -20.72 15.48
N LEU A 603 -29.62 -20.82 15.71
CA LEU A 603 -29.00 -21.61 16.75
C LEU A 603 -28.17 -20.71 17.65
N VAL A 604 -28.20 -20.95 18.96
CA VAL A 604 -27.45 -20.18 19.95
C VAL A 604 -26.85 -21.08 21.02
N ALA A 605 -25.62 -20.79 21.44
CA ALA A 605 -24.97 -21.44 22.57
C ALA A 605 -24.92 -20.48 23.76
N CYS A 606 -26.06 -20.24 24.39
CA CYS A 606 -26.17 -19.36 25.56
C CYS A 606 -27.24 -19.88 26.54
N TRP A 607 -26.99 -19.75 27.85
CA TRP A 607 -27.98 -20.07 28.88
C TRP A 607 -29.03 -18.97 29.06
N GLU A 608 -28.67 -17.73 28.75
CA GLU A 608 -29.50 -16.52 28.90
C GLU A 608 -29.81 -15.89 27.52
N ALA A 609 -30.05 -16.73 26.51
CA ALA A 609 -30.39 -16.27 25.17
C ALA A 609 -31.69 -15.44 25.19
N SER A 610 -31.66 -14.21 24.66
CA SER A 610 -32.75 -13.24 24.79
C SER A 610 -32.99 -12.43 23.53
#